data_AF-A0A167UXN2-F1
#
_entry.id   AF-A0A167UXN2-F1
#
_cell.length_a   1.000
_cell.length_b   1.000
_cell.length_c   1.000
_cell.angle_alpha   90.00
_cell.angle_beta   90.00
_cell.angle_gamma   90.00
#
_symmetry.space_group_name_H-M   'P 1'
#
loop_
_entity.id
_entity.type
_entity.pdbx_description
1 polymer ?
#
loop_
_entity_poly.entity_id
_entity_poly.type
_entity_poly.pdbx_seq_one_letter_code
_entity_poly.pdbx_strand_id
1 'polypeptide(L)'
;MNANWYEERITLQEFPKKFTQILAANGWNKTAQFRAVNGQAFAEVHLFESFGSDGDRRKFGLIFPYAFDDAKTFDDNRFIPETSRLATLGYGDGVKRTFDFPAAPMVPGSEQIMIDGTTVPKSSYVIDPNGNTVTFNTAPAAGQIIKANYALSNKAYEPSNVFGVFLYNDVLFEKSVVRGQPESNLGTADGTTKTFLFPKSGVRPGSVQIYVNNALKSETEYTIDYATSTVTFVTAPTTGKIEAVYKYAMLPVSGVDYGDLISYPSSYSKANGFSGRYMAEMAYGAITFVQPSPVAVMQLTNEANFSRSFQRDSFLYLWGSINKDRLALFFRPDPSADPKNALYVPLYLGRISAIGEAPRRNTVLIGGAQSTKEMTTFNLTSSINQNLDYGTNTANGNSYVLLHQAIGGSYYQRHYLSFITHSRDLDLPETRFNPSAYTGKYHLSQLWIVHPQEGYVGKLDDIYAVHPKNIEQMDELEIERVVSHETIGIGDGERRVFHIDHACQEAKPQVFIDCTEITTFIYDPNTKAVIFNDPPAPGVDITANYSFKQTFKYSLPTTERTPMRVPEATPFAPIGWAILKENTE
;
A
#
# COMPACT_ATOMS: atom_id res chain seq x y z
N MET A 1 1.59 -3.98 27.27
CA MET A 1 0.98 -4.57 26.05
C MET A 1 1.74 -4.02 24.84
N ASN A 2 2.32 -4.89 24.01
CA ASN A 2 3.16 -4.44 22.88
C ASN A 2 2.29 -3.67 21.89
N ALA A 3 2.61 -2.39 21.67
CA ALA A 3 2.17 -1.75 20.44
C ALA A 3 2.75 -2.56 19.27
N ASN A 4 2.00 -2.71 18.18
CA ASN A 4 2.39 -3.48 17.00
C ASN A 4 3.57 -2.81 16.28
N TRP A 5 4.74 -2.85 16.90
CA TRP A 5 5.98 -2.24 16.45
C TRP A 5 6.76 -3.22 15.61
N TYR A 6 7.26 -2.71 14.48
CA TYR A 6 8.10 -3.42 13.54
C TYR A 6 9.47 -2.77 13.51
N GLU A 7 10.51 -3.59 13.50
CA GLU A 7 11.89 -3.18 13.28
C GLU A 7 12.60 -4.30 12.53
N GLU A 8 12.41 -4.31 11.22
CA GLU A 8 12.71 -5.42 10.34
C GLU A 8 13.84 -5.07 9.37
N ARG A 9 14.65 -6.08 9.06
CA ARG A 9 15.64 -6.03 7.98
C ARG A 9 15.23 -7.03 6.91
N ILE A 10 14.83 -6.52 5.75
CA ILE A 10 14.37 -7.32 4.62
C ILE A 10 15.32 -7.12 3.45
N THR A 11 15.61 -8.18 2.69
CA THR A 11 16.38 -7.99 1.46
C THR A 11 15.54 -7.19 0.46
N LEU A 12 16.19 -6.37 -0.37
CA LEU A 12 15.51 -5.57 -1.40
C LEU A 12 14.63 -6.45 -2.30
N GLN A 13 15.10 -7.65 -2.63
CA GLN A 13 14.40 -8.61 -3.48
C GLN A 13 13.14 -9.20 -2.84
N GLU A 14 13.12 -9.36 -1.53
CA GLU A 14 11.97 -9.89 -0.79
C GLU A 14 11.00 -8.80 -0.34
N PHE A 15 11.34 -7.51 -0.53
CA PHE A 15 10.57 -6.40 0.03
C PHE A 15 9.06 -6.46 -0.31
N PRO A 16 8.62 -6.57 -1.57
CA PRO A 16 7.19 -6.65 -1.88
C PRO A 16 6.50 -7.81 -1.14
N LYS A 17 7.11 -9.01 -1.18
CA LYS A 17 6.55 -10.21 -0.54
C LYS A 17 6.48 -10.08 0.98
N LYS A 18 7.58 -9.67 1.63
CA LYS A 18 7.65 -9.56 3.10
C LYS A 18 6.78 -8.42 3.62
N PHE A 19 6.77 -7.28 2.94
CA PHE A 19 5.96 -6.14 3.35
C PHE A 19 4.46 -6.46 3.23
N THR A 20 4.03 -7.10 2.14
CA THR A 20 2.64 -7.53 1.98
C THR A 20 2.21 -8.57 3.04
N GLN A 21 3.13 -9.45 3.48
CA GLN A 21 2.90 -10.38 4.59
C GLN A 21 2.77 -9.67 5.95
N ILE A 22 3.64 -8.68 6.22
CA ILE A 22 3.56 -7.86 7.43
C ILE A 22 2.21 -7.13 7.49
N LEU A 23 1.76 -6.54 6.38
CA LEU A 23 0.46 -5.87 6.32
C LEU A 23 -0.69 -6.83 6.63
N ALA A 24 -0.71 -8.01 6.01
CA ALA A 24 -1.74 -9.03 6.24
C ALA A 24 -1.80 -9.51 7.69
N ALA A 25 -0.64 -9.65 8.35
CA ALA A 25 -0.57 -10.03 9.76
C ALA A 25 -1.18 -8.98 10.72
N ASN A 26 -1.36 -7.74 10.27
CA ASN A 26 -1.86 -6.62 11.07
C ASN A 26 -3.24 -6.09 10.66
N GLY A 27 -4.05 -6.95 10.02
CA GLY A 27 -5.44 -6.63 9.70
C GLY A 27 -5.65 -5.95 8.33
N TRP A 28 -4.63 -5.88 7.49
CA TRP A 28 -4.75 -5.40 6.10
C TRP A 28 -4.86 -6.59 5.14
N ASN A 29 -6.08 -6.95 4.80
CA ASN A 29 -6.36 -8.07 3.91
C ASN A 29 -5.98 -7.72 2.47
N LYS A 30 -5.17 -8.56 1.82
CA LYS A 30 -4.87 -8.43 0.39
C LYS A 30 -6.09 -8.89 -0.42
N THR A 31 -6.72 -7.99 -1.16
CA THR A 31 -7.95 -8.24 -1.93
C THR A 31 -7.67 -8.62 -3.37
N ALA A 32 -6.56 -8.14 -3.94
CA ALA A 32 -6.11 -8.50 -5.27
C ALA A 32 -4.61 -8.29 -5.45
N GLN A 33 -4.02 -8.98 -6.42
CA GLN A 33 -2.72 -8.66 -6.98
C GLN A 33 -2.70 -8.88 -8.49
N PHE A 34 -1.91 -8.11 -9.21
CA PHE A 34 -1.70 -8.27 -10.65
C PHE A 34 -0.41 -7.60 -11.10
N ARG A 35 0.07 -7.94 -12.30
CA ARG A 35 1.15 -7.21 -12.98
C ARG A 35 0.59 -6.39 -14.12
N ALA A 36 0.68 -5.08 -14.02
CA ALA A 36 0.39 -4.19 -15.14
C ALA A 36 1.58 -4.25 -16.11
N VAL A 37 1.40 -4.80 -17.31
CA VAL A 37 2.47 -5.04 -18.29
C VAL A 37 2.36 -4.10 -19.47
N ASN A 38 3.48 -3.48 -19.84
CA ASN A 38 3.64 -2.69 -21.06
C ASN A 38 4.99 -3.00 -21.72
N GLY A 39 4.98 -3.87 -22.73
CA GLY A 39 6.20 -4.30 -23.42
C GLY A 39 7.18 -4.98 -22.46
N GLN A 40 8.35 -4.36 -22.29
CA GLN A 40 9.42 -4.83 -21.39
C GLN A 40 9.37 -4.19 -19.99
N ALA A 41 8.35 -3.39 -19.70
CA ALA A 41 8.11 -2.83 -18.37
C ALA A 41 6.88 -3.47 -17.72
N PHE A 42 6.92 -3.61 -16.40
CA PHE A 42 5.73 -3.96 -15.64
C PHE A 42 5.71 -3.28 -14.27
N ALA A 43 4.52 -3.17 -13.68
CA ALA A 43 4.36 -2.79 -12.28
C ALA A 43 3.59 -3.88 -11.55
N GLU A 44 4.15 -4.40 -10.46
CA GLU A 44 3.43 -5.30 -9.56
C GLU A 44 2.52 -4.45 -8.67
N VAL A 45 1.22 -4.75 -8.71
CA VAL A 45 0.19 -4.01 -7.98
C VAL A 45 -0.44 -4.94 -6.95
N HIS A 46 -0.48 -4.51 -5.69
CA HIS A 46 -1.16 -5.22 -4.62
C HIS A 46 -2.22 -4.34 -4.00
N LEU A 47 -3.43 -4.85 -3.88
CA LEU A 47 -4.57 -4.13 -3.32
C LEU A 47 -4.89 -4.65 -1.93
N PHE A 48 -5.09 -3.73 -1.00
CA PHE A 48 -5.35 -4.01 0.40
C PHE A 48 -6.64 -3.36 0.87
N GLU A 49 -7.22 -3.97 1.90
CA GLU A 49 -8.38 -3.47 2.60
C GLU A 49 -8.26 -3.74 4.10
N SER A 50 -8.69 -2.78 4.92
CA SER A 50 -8.94 -2.97 6.34
C SER A 50 -10.30 -2.41 6.75
N PHE A 51 -10.94 -3.08 7.69
CA PHE A 51 -12.12 -2.58 8.39
C PHE A 51 -11.67 -1.93 9.71
N GLY A 52 -11.68 -0.61 9.74
CA GLY A 52 -11.20 0.18 10.86
C GLY A 52 -11.98 -0.02 12.15
N SER A 53 -11.34 0.31 13.28
CA SER A 53 -12.02 0.42 14.57
C SER A 53 -13.07 1.53 14.60
N ASP A 54 -12.98 2.52 13.70
CA ASP A 54 -13.98 3.56 13.49
C ASP A 54 -15.07 3.19 12.48
N GLY A 55 -15.08 1.94 11.99
CA GLY A 55 -16.07 1.44 11.04
C GLY A 55 -15.84 1.87 9.59
N ASP A 56 -14.81 2.68 9.29
CA ASP A 56 -14.48 3.01 7.91
C ASP A 56 -13.78 1.83 7.21
N ARG A 57 -14.13 1.63 5.94
CA ARG A 57 -13.54 0.62 5.07
C ARG A 57 -12.40 1.27 4.29
N ARG A 58 -11.17 1.05 4.75
CA ARG A 58 -9.96 1.64 4.17
C ARG A 58 -9.42 0.74 3.08
N LYS A 59 -9.18 1.31 1.90
CA LYS A 59 -8.62 0.59 0.76
C LYS A 59 -7.44 1.35 0.18
N PHE A 60 -6.36 0.65 -0.10
CA PHE A 60 -5.17 1.22 -0.72
C PHE A 60 -4.44 0.22 -1.60
N GLY A 61 -3.67 0.72 -2.56
CA GLY A 61 -2.82 -0.09 -3.42
C GLY A 61 -1.35 0.26 -3.27
N LEU A 62 -0.50 -0.76 -3.37
CA LEU A 62 0.95 -0.63 -3.54
C LEU A 62 1.31 -0.89 -4.99
N ILE A 63 2.26 -0.12 -5.52
CA ILE A 63 2.78 -0.24 -6.88
C ILE A 63 4.30 -0.39 -6.82
N PHE A 64 4.82 -1.52 -7.28
CA PHE A 64 6.25 -1.77 -7.40
C PHE A 64 6.64 -1.77 -8.89
N PRO A 65 7.17 -0.64 -9.41
CA PRO A 65 7.47 -0.51 -10.83
C PRO A 65 8.82 -1.13 -11.19
N TYR A 66 8.90 -1.64 -12.43
CA TYR A 66 10.08 -2.28 -12.97
C TYR A 66 10.15 -2.22 -14.52
N ALA A 67 11.37 -2.28 -15.09
CA ALA A 67 11.59 -2.42 -16.53
C ALA A 67 12.88 -3.16 -16.89
N PHE A 68 12.80 -4.06 -17.88
CA PHE A 68 13.91 -4.92 -18.33
C PHE A 68 14.95 -4.21 -19.22
N ASP A 69 14.60 -3.10 -19.86
CA ASP A 69 15.48 -2.41 -20.82
C ASP A 69 16.44 -1.37 -20.19
N ASP A 70 16.30 -1.08 -18.90
CA ASP A 70 17.29 -0.26 -18.20
C ASP A 70 18.56 -1.09 -18.01
N ALA A 71 19.73 -0.43 -18.07
CA ALA A 71 20.99 -1.00 -17.63
C ALA A 71 20.74 -1.75 -16.31
N LYS A 72 20.83 -3.09 -16.33
CA LYS A 72 20.44 -3.98 -15.24
C LYS A 72 20.82 -3.34 -13.90
N THR A 73 19.84 -3.14 -13.01
CA THR A 73 20.05 -2.46 -11.72
C THR A 73 21.22 -3.07 -10.96
N PHE A 74 21.41 -4.39 -11.08
CA PHE A 74 22.55 -5.12 -10.54
C PHE A 74 23.35 -5.84 -11.65
N ASP A 75 24.68 -5.85 -11.53
CA ASP A 75 25.61 -6.53 -12.45
C ASP A 75 25.90 -7.96 -11.98
N ASP A 76 24.84 -8.76 -11.78
CA ASP A 76 24.89 -10.11 -11.23
C ASP A 76 24.50 -11.21 -12.23
N ASN A 77 24.29 -10.82 -13.50
CA ASN A 77 23.77 -11.69 -14.55
C ASN A 77 22.48 -12.45 -14.17
N ARG A 78 21.69 -11.92 -13.22
CA ARG A 78 20.47 -12.55 -12.69
C ARG A 78 20.74 -13.97 -12.14
N PHE A 79 21.92 -14.19 -11.55
CA PHE A 79 22.29 -15.45 -10.93
C PHE A 79 22.46 -15.27 -9.42
N ILE A 80 21.87 -16.17 -8.63
CA ILE A 80 22.00 -16.21 -7.18
C ILE A 80 23.03 -17.28 -6.81
N PRO A 81 24.24 -16.91 -6.38
CA PRO A 81 25.23 -17.85 -5.88
C PRO A 81 24.97 -18.24 -4.43
N GLU A 82 25.49 -19.38 -3.99
CA GLU A 82 25.35 -19.97 -2.65
C GLU A 82 25.86 -19.04 -1.53
N THR A 83 26.80 -18.16 -1.90
CA THR A 83 27.38 -17.14 -1.03
C THR A 83 26.42 -15.99 -0.76
N SER A 84 25.41 -15.77 -1.61
CA SER A 84 24.38 -14.74 -1.41
C SER A 84 23.41 -15.15 -0.31
N ARG A 85 22.88 -14.15 0.40
CA ARG A 85 21.82 -14.39 1.39
C ARG A 85 20.54 -14.93 0.75
N LEU A 86 20.27 -14.55 -0.50
CA LEU A 86 19.13 -15.00 -1.29
C LEU A 86 19.21 -16.49 -1.69
N ALA A 87 20.36 -17.13 -1.50
CA ALA A 87 20.50 -18.58 -1.69
C ALA A 87 19.91 -19.39 -0.53
N THR A 88 19.70 -18.80 0.65
CA THR A 88 19.21 -19.52 1.83
C THR A 88 17.69 -19.66 1.77
N LEU A 89 17.19 -20.87 1.56
CA LEU A 89 15.76 -21.15 1.45
C LEU A 89 15.09 -21.33 2.83
N GLY A 90 15.88 -21.69 3.83
CA GLY A 90 15.45 -21.86 5.22
C GLY A 90 16.17 -23.00 5.92
N TYR A 91 15.56 -23.45 7.02
CA TYR A 91 16.04 -24.57 7.82
C TYR A 91 14.99 -25.69 7.82
N GLY A 92 15.47 -26.93 7.77
CA GLY A 92 14.62 -28.11 7.98
C GLY A 92 14.07 -28.14 9.40
N ASP A 93 12.84 -28.65 9.54
CA ASP A 93 12.16 -28.93 10.81
C ASP A 93 11.78 -30.42 10.95
N GLY A 94 12.16 -31.26 9.98
CA GLY A 94 11.79 -32.66 9.88
C GLY A 94 10.37 -32.94 9.36
N VAL A 95 9.57 -31.91 9.06
CA VAL A 95 8.17 -32.03 8.65
C VAL A 95 7.87 -31.28 7.35
N LYS A 96 8.24 -30.00 7.28
CA LYS A 96 8.07 -29.13 6.13
C LYS A 96 8.91 -29.61 4.95
N ARG A 97 8.25 -29.79 3.81
CA ARG A 97 8.86 -30.24 2.56
C ARG A 97 9.01 -29.15 1.52
N THR A 98 8.20 -28.11 1.60
CA THR A 98 8.15 -27.05 0.57
C THR A 98 8.78 -25.78 1.11
N PHE A 99 9.72 -25.23 0.35
CA PHE A 99 10.45 -24.01 0.68
C PHE A 99 10.36 -23.04 -0.49
N ASP A 100 10.22 -21.75 -0.18
CA ASP A 100 10.15 -20.69 -1.18
C ASP A 100 11.57 -20.25 -1.57
N PHE A 101 11.76 -19.92 -2.84
CA PHE A 101 12.93 -19.15 -3.25
C PHE A 101 12.79 -17.70 -2.77
N PRO A 102 13.78 -17.13 -2.07
CA PRO A 102 13.76 -15.71 -1.65
C PRO A 102 13.64 -14.77 -2.86
N ALA A 103 14.33 -15.10 -3.95
CA ALA A 103 14.23 -14.40 -5.22
C ALA A 103 13.49 -15.29 -6.24
N ALA A 104 12.23 -14.97 -6.52
CA ALA A 104 11.37 -15.77 -7.39
C ALA A 104 10.67 -14.89 -8.44
N PRO A 105 10.22 -15.48 -9.57
CA PRO A 105 10.50 -16.85 -10.02
C PRO A 105 11.92 -17.10 -10.56
N MET A 106 12.47 -18.28 -10.29
CA MET A 106 13.70 -18.78 -10.91
C MET A 106 13.43 -19.51 -12.25
N VAL A 107 14.46 -19.75 -13.05
CA VAL A 107 14.39 -20.55 -14.28
C VAL A 107 14.43 -22.03 -13.92
N PRO A 108 13.34 -22.80 -14.05
CA PRO A 108 13.34 -24.22 -13.67
C PRO A 108 14.40 -25.00 -14.45
N GLY A 109 15.16 -25.82 -13.74
CA GLY A 109 16.30 -26.57 -14.30
C GLY A 109 17.66 -25.89 -14.06
N SER A 110 17.69 -24.59 -13.76
CA SER A 110 18.93 -23.86 -13.45
C SER A 110 19.47 -24.13 -12.04
N GLU A 111 18.68 -24.76 -11.18
CA GLU A 111 18.98 -24.87 -9.77
C GLU A 111 19.97 -26.00 -9.41
N GLN A 112 20.77 -25.75 -8.38
CA GLN A 112 21.54 -26.73 -7.62
C GLN A 112 21.21 -26.55 -6.13
N ILE A 113 20.49 -27.51 -5.55
CA ILE A 113 20.07 -27.49 -4.14
C ILE A 113 21.10 -28.18 -3.26
N MET A 114 21.38 -27.60 -2.10
CA MET A 114 22.32 -28.13 -1.11
C MET A 114 21.67 -28.19 0.27
N ILE A 115 21.95 -29.25 1.02
CA ILE A 115 21.60 -29.39 2.43
C ILE A 115 22.90 -29.54 3.22
N ASP A 116 23.13 -28.64 4.17
CA ASP A 116 24.39 -28.55 4.95
C ASP A 116 25.66 -28.55 4.06
N GLY A 117 25.60 -27.84 2.93
CA GLY A 117 26.68 -27.73 1.95
C GLY A 117 26.83 -28.93 1.01
N THR A 118 26.04 -30.00 1.18
CA THR A 118 26.06 -31.17 0.29
C THR A 118 24.99 -31.06 -0.80
N THR A 119 25.40 -31.15 -2.07
CA THR A 119 24.45 -31.11 -3.20
C THR A 119 23.52 -32.31 -3.18
N VAL A 120 22.22 -32.05 -3.29
CA VAL A 120 21.18 -33.08 -3.30
C VAL A 120 20.81 -33.43 -4.75
N PRO A 121 20.64 -34.72 -5.10
CA PRO A 121 20.26 -35.10 -6.46
C PRO A 121 18.92 -34.50 -6.89
N LYS A 122 18.78 -34.09 -8.17
CA LYS A 122 17.52 -33.54 -8.71
C LYS A 122 16.31 -34.48 -8.57
N SER A 123 16.53 -35.79 -8.46
CA SER A 123 15.47 -36.77 -8.22
C SER A 123 14.86 -36.72 -6.82
N SER A 124 15.47 -36.00 -5.87
CA SER A 124 15.04 -35.90 -4.47
C SER A 124 14.05 -34.76 -4.21
N TYR A 125 13.84 -33.87 -5.19
CA TYR A 125 12.97 -32.72 -5.07
C TYR A 125 12.28 -32.40 -6.39
N VAL A 126 11.21 -31.61 -6.32
CA VAL A 126 10.48 -31.08 -7.47
C VAL A 126 10.44 -29.56 -7.37
N ILE A 127 10.74 -28.89 -8.48
CA ILE A 127 10.60 -27.45 -8.62
C ILE A 127 9.20 -27.15 -9.17
N ASP A 128 8.50 -26.20 -8.55
CA ASP A 128 7.25 -25.66 -9.10
C ASP A 128 7.48 -25.19 -10.55
N PRO A 129 6.59 -25.53 -11.52
CA PRO A 129 6.73 -25.09 -12.90
C PRO A 129 6.89 -23.58 -13.08
N ASN A 130 6.40 -22.77 -12.14
CA ASN A 130 6.58 -21.33 -12.15
C ASN A 130 7.91 -20.86 -11.53
N GLY A 131 8.68 -21.75 -10.91
CA GLY A 131 9.98 -21.44 -10.31
C GLY A 131 9.89 -20.71 -8.96
N ASN A 132 8.79 -20.84 -8.21
CA ASN A 132 8.63 -20.14 -6.93
C ASN A 132 9.07 -20.95 -5.72
N THR A 133 8.91 -22.28 -5.79
CA THR A 133 9.18 -23.17 -4.65
C THR A 133 9.92 -24.42 -5.06
N VAL A 134 10.59 -25.03 -4.08
CA VAL A 134 11.13 -26.39 -4.14
C VAL A 134 10.38 -27.26 -3.13
N THR A 135 9.99 -28.46 -3.54
CA THR A 135 9.35 -29.46 -2.66
C THR A 135 10.19 -30.73 -2.61
N PHE A 136 10.69 -31.10 -1.43
CA PHE A 136 11.47 -32.32 -1.23
C PHE A 136 10.58 -33.56 -1.09
N ASN A 137 11.03 -34.70 -1.60
CA ASN A 137 10.35 -35.99 -1.42
C ASN A 137 10.34 -36.42 0.06
N THR A 138 11.44 -36.12 0.76
CA THR A 138 11.62 -36.34 2.19
C THR A 138 11.94 -35.00 2.86
N ALA A 139 11.27 -34.69 3.97
CA ALA A 139 11.49 -33.43 4.68
C ALA A 139 12.96 -33.35 5.18
N PRO A 140 13.66 -32.23 4.94
CA PRO A 140 14.97 -31.99 5.53
C PRO A 140 14.90 -32.05 7.06
N ALA A 141 15.91 -32.64 7.70
CA ALA A 141 15.90 -32.85 9.13
C ALA A 141 16.00 -31.53 9.91
N ALA A 142 15.59 -31.57 11.18
CA ALA A 142 15.61 -30.41 12.05
C ALA A 142 17.01 -29.78 12.14
N GLY A 143 17.10 -28.48 11.86
CA GLY A 143 18.35 -27.70 11.95
C GLY A 143 19.23 -27.72 10.70
N GLN A 144 18.93 -28.54 9.68
CA GLN A 144 19.71 -28.56 8.45
C GLN A 144 19.46 -27.29 7.63
N ILE A 145 20.53 -26.64 7.15
CA ILE A 145 20.42 -25.45 6.31
C ILE A 145 20.19 -25.86 4.85
N ILE A 146 19.20 -25.24 4.22
CA ILE A 146 18.84 -25.49 2.82
C ILE A 146 19.28 -24.28 2.01
N LYS A 147 20.17 -24.52 1.03
CA LYS A 147 20.69 -23.49 0.12
C LYS A 147 20.47 -23.87 -1.34
N ALA A 148 20.49 -22.87 -2.22
CA ALA A 148 20.38 -23.07 -3.66
C ALA A 148 21.24 -22.08 -4.46
N ASN A 149 21.91 -22.59 -5.50
CA ASN A 149 22.35 -21.77 -6.64
C ASN A 149 21.24 -21.78 -7.70
N TYR A 150 20.87 -20.66 -8.29
CA TYR A 150 19.82 -20.62 -9.34
C TYR A 150 19.85 -19.33 -10.18
N ALA A 151 19.34 -19.40 -11.40
CA ALA A 151 19.16 -18.24 -12.27
C ALA A 151 17.73 -17.69 -12.18
N LEU A 152 17.57 -16.37 -12.16
CA LEU A 152 16.25 -15.71 -12.11
C LEU A 152 15.62 -15.62 -13.50
N SER A 153 14.31 -15.87 -13.55
CA SER A 153 13.52 -15.67 -14.76
C SER A 153 13.39 -14.17 -15.09
N ASN A 154 13.08 -13.84 -16.35
CA ASN A 154 12.59 -12.52 -16.77
C ASN A 154 11.18 -12.21 -16.25
N LYS A 155 10.72 -12.89 -15.20
CA LYS A 155 9.48 -12.59 -14.49
C LYS A 155 9.74 -12.28 -13.01
N ALA A 156 10.96 -12.53 -12.52
CA ALA A 156 11.35 -12.17 -11.17
C ALA A 156 11.36 -10.65 -11.02
N TYR A 157 10.82 -10.21 -9.88
CA TYR A 157 10.91 -8.83 -9.43
C TYR A 157 12.37 -8.36 -9.49
N GLU A 158 12.59 -7.12 -9.91
CA GLU A 158 13.87 -6.45 -9.69
C GLU A 158 13.60 -5.27 -8.76
N PRO A 159 14.37 -5.13 -7.68
CA PRO A 159 14.30 -3.97 -6.82
C PRO A 159 14.43 -2.66 -7.59
N SER A 160 13.47 -1.76 -7.38
CA SER A 160 13.55 -0.36 -7.79
C SER A 160 13.69 0.52 -6.55
N ASN A 161 14.36 1.65 -6.69
CA ASN A 161 14.53 2.60 -5.58
C ASN A 161 13.26 3.40 -5.26
N VAL A 162 12.13 3.09 -5.90
CA VAL A 162 10.85 3.75 -5.67
C VAL A 162 9.70 2.75 -5.63
N PHE A 163 8.68 3.06 -4.85
CA PHE A 163 7.37 2.40 -4.95
C PHE A 163 6.25 3.42 -4.75
N GLY A 164 5.04 3.09 -5.19
CA GLY A 164 3.87 3.95 -5.14
C GLY A 164 2.84 3.44 -4.13
N VAL A 165 2.12 4.38 -3.51
CA VAL A 165 0.95 4.12 -2.67
C VAL A 165 -0.21 4.98 -3.14
N PHE A 166 -1.40 4.41 -3.24
CA PHE A 166 -2.61 5.16 -3.62
C PHE A 166 -3.85 4.66 -2.88
N LEU A 167 -4.85 5.52 -2.74
CA LEU A 167 -6.15 5.20 -2.17
C LEU A 167 -7.17 4.95 -3.29
N TYR A 168 -8.22 4.18 -3.02
CA TYR A 168 -9.33 4.01 -3.96
C TYR A 168 -10.62 3.64 -3.23
N ASN A 169 -11.78 3.87 -3.86
CA ASN A 169 -13.06 3.42 -3.30
C ASN A 169 -13.40 1.98 -3.69
N ASP A 170 -13.19 1.64 -4.96
CA ASP A 170 -13.42 0.30 -5.46
C ASP A 170 -12.60 -0.06 -6.69
N VAL A 171 -12.62 -1.33 -7.08
CA VAL A 171 -11.93 -1.83 -8.28
C VAL A 171 -12.85 -2.77 -9.05
N LEU A 172 -12.87 -2.63 -10.38
CA LEU A 172 -13.67 -3.44 -11.29
C LEU A 172 -12.74 -4.27 -12.17
N PHE A 173 -12.68 -5.57 -11.89
CA PHE A 173 -11.98 -6.57 -12.71
C PHE A 173 -12.79 -6.90 -13.96
N GLU A 174 -12.92 -5.93 -14.86
CA GLU A 174 -13.63 -6.07 -16.13
C GLU A 174 -12.74 -5.67 -17.30
N LYS A 175 -12.87 -6.39 -18.42
CA LYS A 175 -12.21 -6.04 -19.68
C LYS A 175 -13.24 -5.83 -20.78
N SER A 176 -13.03 -4.78 -21.57
CA SER A 176 -13.82 -4.52 -22.78
C SER A 176 -13.17 -5.22 -23.98
N VAL A 177 -13.98 -5.96 -24.73
CA VAL A 177 -13.60 -6.60 -25.99
C VAL A 177 -14.17 -5.79 -27.13
N VAL A 178 -13.32 -5.41 -28.07
CA VAL A 178 -13.70 -4.69 -29.30
C VAL A 178 -13.46 -5.56 -30.52
N ARG A 179 -14.16 -5.26 -31.62
CA ARG A 179 -14.07 -6.02 -32.87
C ARG A 179 -12.64 -6.07 -33.40
N GLY A 180 -12.29 -7.17 -34.06
CA GLY A 180 -10.95 -7.42 -34.59
C GLY A 180 -9.96 -8.03 -33.58
N GLN A 181 -10.27 -8.03 -32.28
CA GLN A 181 -9.48 -8.76 -31.29
C GLN A 181 -9.78 -10.27 -31.35
N PRO A 182 -8.82 -11.17 -31.04
CA PRO A 182 -9.07 -12.60 -30.96
C PRO A 182 -10.26 -12.96 -30.07
N GLU A 183 -10.39 -12.29 -28.93
CA GLU A 183 -11.49 -12.51 -27.97
C GLU A 183 -12.87 -12.05 -28.50
N SER A 184 -12.91 -11.26 -29.59
CA SER A 184 -14.15 -10.85 -30.23
C SER A 184 -14.70 -11.92 -31.19
N ASN A 185 -13.90 -12.90 -31.61
CA ASN A 185 -14.28 -13.86 -32.65
C ASN A 185 -15.02 -15.06 -32.06
N LEU A 186 -16.29 -15.25 -32.44
CA LEU A 186 -17.09 -16.40 -32.00
C LEU A 186 -17.08 -17.56 -33.01
N GLY A 187 -16.54 -17.34 -34.21
CA GLY A 187 -16.46 -18.34 -35.27
C GLY A 187 -17.00 -17.84 -36.61
N THR A 188 -17.33 -18.80 -37.47
CA THR A 188 -17.82 -18.54 -38.83
C THR A 188 -19.23 -19.11 -38.98
N ALA A 189 -20.13 -18.31 -39.53
CA ALA A 189 -21.47 -18.72 -39.89
C ALA A 189 -21.47 -19.70 -41.07
N ASP A 190 -22.26 -20.77 -40.98
CA ASP A 190 -22.36 -21.85 -41.96
C ASP A 190 -23.80 -22.10 -42.46
N GLY A 191 -24.78 -21.31 -42.00
CA GLY A 191 -26.20 -21.46 -42.32
C GLY A 191 -26.95 -22.54 -41.56
N THR A 192 -26.28 -23.27 -40.67
CA THR A 192 -26.88 -24.38 -39.89
C THR A 192 -26.66 -24.24 -38.39
N THR A 193 -25.49 -23.81 -37.96
CA THR A 193 -25.09 -23.63 -36.57
C THR A 193 -25.75 -22.36 -36.00
N LYS A 194 -26.53 -22.53 -34.93
CA LYS A 194 -27.21 -21.43 -34.23
C LYS A 194 -26.48 -20.95 -32.99
N THR A 195 -25.59 -21.77 -32.45
CA THR A 195 -25.04 -21.59 -31.11
C THR A 195 -23.54 -21.41 -31.18
N PHE A 196 -23.04 -20.33 -30.58
CA PHE A 196 -21.63 -19.99 -30.57
C PHE A 196 -21.20 -19.61 -29.15
N LEU A 197 -20.00 -20.01 -28.76
CA LEU A 197 -19.44 -19.69 -27.46
C LEU A 197 -18.64 -18.40 -27.52
N PHE A 198 -18.76 -17.58 -26.48
CA PHE A 198 -17.82 -16.49 -26.28
C PHE A 198 -16.45 -17.07 -25.94
N PRO A 199 -15.34 -16.52 -26.47
CA PRO A 199 -13.99 -16.95 -26.10
C PRO A 199 -13.64 -16.77 -24.62
N LYS A 200 -14.41 -15.95 -23.90
CA LYS A 200 -14.23 -15.64 -22.47
C LYS A 200 -15.54 -15.84 -21.73
N SER A 201 -15.44 -16.47 -20.55
CA SER A 201 -16.54 -16.62 -19.61
C SER A 201 -16.81 -15.33 -18.83
N GLY A 202 -17.96 -15.26 -18.15
CA GLY A 202 -18.31 -14.12 -17.29
C GLY A 202 -18.73 -12.88 -18.07
N VAL A 203 -19.36 -13.10 -19.23
CA VAL A 203 -19.89 -12.03 -20.09
C VAL A 203 -20.88 -11.18 -19.28
N ARG A 204 -20.71 -9.87 -19.30
CA ARG A 204 -21.52 -8.94 -18.51
C ARG A 204 -22.88 -8.72 -19.17
N PRO A 205 -24.01 -8.96 -18.45
CA PRO A 205 -25.34 -8.66 -18.96
C PRO A 205 -25.47 -7.20 -19.42
N GLY A 206 -26.15 -7.01 -20.56
CA GLY A 206 -26.37 -5.69 -21.17
C GLY A 206 -25.13 -5.03 -21.80
N SER A 207 -24.00 -5.74 -21.91
CA SER A 207 -22.78 -5.20 -22.56
C SER A 207 -22.55 -5.68 -24.00
N VAL A 208 -23.35 -6.62 -24.48
CA VAL A 208 -23.04 -7.40 -25.69
C VAL A 208 -23.67 -6.78 -26.93
N GLN A 209 -22.88 -6.67 -28.00
CA GLN A 209 -23.32 -6.37 -29.35
C GLN A 209 -22.76 -7.42 -30.31
N ILE A 210 -23.63 -8.08 -31.08
CA ILE A 210 -23.24 -9.14 -32.02
C ILE A 210 -23.20 -8.59 -33.45
N TYR A 211 -22.15 -8.97 -34.18
CA TYR A 211 -21.94 -8.62 -35.57
C TYR A 211 -21.81 -9.89 -36.41
N VAL A 212 -22.53 -9.96 -37.52
CA VAL A 212 -22.39 -11.01 -38.53
C VAL A 212 -21.98 -10.35 -39.83
N ASN A 213 -20.81 -10.70 -40.36
CA ASN A 213 -20.24 -10.11 -41.58
C ASN A 213 -20.21 -8.56 -41.52
N ASN A 214 -19.71 -8.01 -40.42
CA ASN A 214 -19.63 -6.57 -40.11
C ASN A 214 -20.97 -5.85 -39.87
N ALA A 215 -22.13 -6.50 -40.02
CA ALA A 215 -23.44 -5.91 -39.74
C ALA A 215 -23.88 -6.19 -38.30
N LEU A 216 -24.27 -5.14 -37.57
CA LEU A 216 -24.83 -5.25 -36.22
C LEU A 216 -26.16 -6.01 -36.26
N LYS A 217 -26.32 -6.97 -35.36
CA LYS A 217 -27.55 -7.76 -35.18
C LYS A 217 -28.43 -7.18 -34.10
N SER A 218 -29.74 -7.19 -34.35
CA SER A 218 -30.74 -6.78 -33.37
C SER A 218 -30.71 -7.75 -32.18
N GLU A 219 -30.91 -7.22 -30.97
CA GLU A 219 -31.02 -8.05 -29.75
C GLU A 219 -32.21 -9.03 -29.79
N THR A 220 -33.17 -8.83 -30.71
CA THR A 220 -34.28 -9.78 -30.95
C THR A 220 -33.89 -10.97 -31.82
N GLU A 221 -32.73 -10.94 -32.50
CA GLU A 221 -32.27 -12.01 -33.40
C GLU A 221 -31.47 -13.10 -32.69
N TYR A 222 -31.14 -12.91 -31.41
CA TYR A 222 -30.36 -13.84 -30.61
C TYR A 222 -30.73 -13.78 -29.13
N THR A 223 -30.33 -14.81 -28.40
CA THR A 223 -30.39 -14.86 -26.93
C THR A 223 -29.01 -15.17 -26.40
N ILE A 224 -28.68 -14.69 -25.21
CA ILE A 224 -27.40 -14.95 -24.55
C ILE A 224 -27.67 -15.68 -23.26
N ASP A 225 -27.06 -16.86 -23.12
CA ASP A 225 -26.91 -17.53 -21.83
C ASP A 225 -25.60 -17.04 -21.21
N TYR A 226 -25.72 -16.17 -20.20
CA TYR A 226 -24.57 -15.60 -19.50
C TYR A 226 -23.89 -16.62 -18.57
N ALA A 227 -24.59 -17.67 -18.13
CA ALA A 227 -24.02 -18.70 -17.27
C ALA A 227 -23.07 -19.61 -18.06
N THR A 228 -23.45 -19.99 -19.28
CA THR A 228 -22.60 -20.79 -20.17
C THR A 228 -21.75 -19.96 -21.12
N SER A 229 -21.93 -18.63 -21.12
CA SER A 229 -21.28 -17.71 -22.07
C SER A 229 -21.49 -18.13 -23.52
N THR A 230 -22.77 -18.26 -23.88
CA THR A 230 -23.21 -18.77 -25.18
C THR A 230 -24.20 -17.82 -25.81
N VAL A 231 -24.03 -17.50 -27.10
CA VAL A 231 -25.04 -16.84 -27.92
C VAL A 231 -25.78 -17.87 -28.77
N THR A 232 -27.11 -17.79 -28.79
CA THR A 232 -27.98 -18.62 -29.64
C THR A 232 -28.82 -17.74 -30.54
N PHE A 233 -28.60 -17.83 -31.85
CA PHE A 233 -29.39 -17.12 -32.86
C PHE A 233 -30.76 -17.78 -33.06
N VAL A 234 -31.79 -16.96 -33.26
CA VAL A 234 -33.14 -17.44 -33.61
C VAL A 234 -33.11 -18.16 -34.97
N THR A 235 -32.42 -17.56 -35.95
CA THR A 235 -32.16 -18.10 -37.28
C THR A 235 -30.66 -18.24 -37.49
N ALA A 236 -30.19 -19.41 -37.96
CA ALA A 236 -28.77 -19.65 -38.18
C ALA A 236 -28.22 -18.64 -39.20
N PRO A 237 -27.16 -17.88 -38.87
CA PRO A 237 -26.54 -16.97 -39.82
C PRO A 237 -25.94 -17.76 -40.98
N THR A 238 -26.15 -17.27 -42.21
CA THR A 238 -25.85 -18.02 -43.45
C THR A 238 -24.37 -18.05 -43.83
N THR A 239 -23.69 -16.91 -43.79
CA THR A 239 -22.26 -16.80 -44.14
C THR A 239 -21.59 -15.64 -43.41
N GLY A 240 -20.27 -15.77 -43.18
CA GLY A 240 -19.42 -14.68 -42.69
C GLY A 240 -18.92 -14.85 -41.25
N LYS A 241 -17.96 -14.00 -40.87
CA LYS A 241 -17.38 -13.98 -39.52
C LYS A 241 -18.41 -13.48 -38.50
N ILE A 242 -18.49 -14.15 -37.35
CA ILE A 242 -19.29 -13.73 -36.21
C ILE A 242 -18.37 -13.10 -35.18
N GLU A 243 -18.62 -11.83 -34.86
CA GLU A 243 -17.87 -11.08 -33.87
C GLU A 243 -18.79 -10.52 -32.78
N ALA A 244 -18.27 -10.32 -31.58
CA ALA A 244 -18.97 -9.61 -30.51
C ALA A 244 -18.11 -8.49 -29.93
N VAL A 245 -18.77 -7.38 -29.61
CA VAL A 245 -18.28 -6.37 -28.67
C VAL A 245 -18.96 -6.66 -27.35
N TYR A 246 -18.20 -6.80 -26.26
CA TYR A 246 -18.76 -7.11 -24.95
C TYR A 246 -17.79 -6.77 -23.83
N LYS A 247 -18.29 -6.75 -22.59
CA LYS A 247 -17.45 -6.75 -21.39
C LYS A 247 -17.53 -8.11 -20.72
N TYR A 248 -16.44 -8.53 -20.08
CA TYR A 248 -16.44 -9.73 -19.24
C TYR A 248 -15.70 -9.49 -17.93
N ALA A 249 -16.14 -10.19 -16.88
CA ALA A 249 -15.46 -10.23 -15.60
C ALA A 249 -14.19 -11.08 -15.71
N MET A 250 -13.06 -10.50 -15.33
CA MET A 250 -11.81 -11.24 -15.19
C MET A 250 -11.88 -12.08 -13.92
N LEU A 251 -11.41 -13.33 -14.01
CA LEU A 251 -11.28 -14.21 -12.87
C LEU A 251 -9.80 -14.27 -12.45
N PRO A 252 -9.52 -14.40 -11.14
CA PRO A 252 -8.15 -14.58 -10.69
C PRO A 252 -7.58 -15.90 -11.24
N VAL A 253 -6.31 -15.88 -11.60
CA VAL A 253 -5.55 -17.07 -12.01
C VAL A 253 -5.21 -17.98 -10.83
N SER A 254 -5.04 -17.41 -9.63
CA SER A 254 -4.79 -18.16 -8.39
C SER A 254 -5.08 -17.31 -7.16
N GLY A 255 -5.99 -17.76 -6.29
CA GLY A 255 -6.38 -17.00 -5.10
C GLY A 255 -6.89 -15.60 -5.44
N VAL A 256 -6.13 -14.57 -5.06
CA VAL A 256 -6.42 -13.15 -5.35
C VAL A 256 -5.55 -12.57 -6.48
N ASP A 257 -4.76 -13.41 -7.15
CA ASP A 257 -3.87 -13.03 -8.24
C ASP A 257 -4.60 -13.05 -9.59
N TYR A 258 -4.55 -11.95 -10.33
CA TYR A 258 -5.11 -11.82 -11.68
C TYR A 258 -4.07 -11.95 -12.79
N GLY A 259 -2.80 -12.18 -12.46
CA GLY A 259 -1.73 -12.38 -13.41
C GLY A 259 -1.37 -11.11 -14.18
N ASP A 260 -1.03 -11.28 -15.46
CA ASP A 260 -0.57 -10.19 -16.33
C ASP A 260 -1.74 -9.47 -16.98
N LEU A 261 -1.87 -8.18 -16.69
CA LEU A 261 -2.87 -7.28 -17.27
C LEU A 261 -2.16 -6.25 -18.14
N ILE A 262 -2.55 -6.15 -19.41
CA ILE A 262 -1.93 -5.21 -20.35
C ILE A 262 -2.35 -3.78 -19.98
N SER A 263 -1.37 -2.87 -19.88
CA SER A 263 -1.57 -1.45 -19.65
C SER A 263 -1.01 -0.63 -20.81
N TYR A 264 -1.73 0.43 -21.20
CA TYR A 264 -1.28 1.37 -22.22
C TYR A 264 -1.18 2.79 -21.63
N PRO A 265 -0.02 3.17 -21.05
CA PRO A 265 0.23 4.53 -20.57
C PRO A 265 0.23 5.53 -21.72
N SER A 266 -0.25 6.75 -21.48
CA SER A 266 -0.71 7.64 -22.56
C SER A 266 0.36 8.55 -23.15
N SER A 267 1.52 8.72 -22.52
CA SER A 267 2.65 9.50 -23.09
C SER A 267 3.82 9.74 -22.14
N TYR A 268 3.71 9.45 -20.84
CA TYR A 268 4.82 9.74 -19.92
C TYR A 268 5.97 8.77 -20.17
N SER A 269 7.09 9.30 -20.67
CA SER A 269 8.23 8.48 -21.01
C SER A 269 8.92 7.96 -19.75
N LYS A 270 9.36 6.71 -19.84
CA LYS A 270 10.28 6.07 -18.90
C LYS A 270 11.58 6.89 -18.66
N ALA A 271 11.90 7.86 -19.53
CA ALA A 271 13.14 8.63 -19.51
C ALA A 271 13.37 9.44 -18.20
N ASN A 272 12.32 9.76 -17.43
CA ASN A 272 12.45 10.41 -16.12
C ASN A 272 12.47 9.41 -14.94
N GLY A 273 12.61 8.11 -15.22
CA GLY A 273 12.43 7.00 -14.30
C GLY A 273 10.97 6.80 -13.85
N PHE A 274 10.75 5.93 -12.86
CA PHE A 274 9.41 5.58 -12.37
C PHE A 274 8.79 6.72 -11.52
N SER A 275 8.21 7.73 -12.18
CA SER A 275 7.47 8.81 -11.50
C SER A 275 6.11 8.34 -10.98
N GLY A 276 5.51 9.11 -10.07
CA GLY A 276 4.15 8.87 -9.57
C GLY A 276 3.11 8.82 -10.70
N ARG A 277 3.27 9.66 -11.72
CA ARG A 277 2.42 9.63 -12.92
C ARG A 277 2.57 8.33 -13.71
N TYR A 278 3.81 7.89 -13.96
CA TYR A 278 4.05 6.64 -14.68
C TYR A 278 3.44 5.44 -13.93
N MET A 279 3.64 5.37 -12.61
CA MET A 279 3.05 4.32 -11.77
C MET A 279 1.51 4.34 -11.82
N ALA A 280 0.90 5.53 -11.77
CA ALA A 280 -0.55 5.70 -11.90
C ALA A 280 -1.06 5.23 -13.26
N GLU A 281 -0.41 5.63 -14.36
CA GLU A 281 -0.81 5.21 -15.71
C GLU A 281 -0.67 3.69 -15.90
N MET A 282 0.36 3.07 -15.32
CA MET A 282 0.52 1.62 -15.34
C MET A 282 -0.61 0.91 -14.60
N ALA A 283 -0.85 1.25 -13.33
CA ALA A 283 -1.87 0.60 -12.51
C ALA A 283 -3.29 0.88 -13.01
N TYR A 284 -3.63 2.15 -13.25
CA TYR A 284 -4.98 2.57 -13.65
C TYR A 284 -5.26 2.31 -15.14
N GLY A 285 -4.21 2.09 -15.94
CA GLY A 285 -4.33 1.65 -17.32
C GLY A 285 -4.51 0.14 -17.48
N ALA A 286 -4.28 -0.65 -16.43
CA ALA A 286 -4.46 -2.11 -16.45
C ALA A 286 -5.89 -2.54 -16.06
N ILE A 287 -6.55 -1.75 -15.21
CA ILE A 287 -7.87 -2.07 -14.66
C ILE A 287 -8.62 -0.80 -14.24
N THR A 288 -9.95 -0.90 -14.14
CA THR A 288 -10.79 0.20 -13.68
C THR A 288 -10.80 0.32 -12.16
N PHE A 289 -10.35 1.47 -11.67
CA PHE A 289 -10.52 1.89 -10.28
C PHE A 289 -11.65 2.93 -10.19
N VAL A 290 -12.46 2.82 -9.15
CA VAL A 290 -13.48 3.82 -8.80
C VAL A 290 -12.84 4.81 -7.84
N GLN A 291 -12.73 6.07 -8.27
CA GLN A 291 -12.08 7.16 -7.54
C GLN A 291 -10.70 6.73 -7.01
N PRO A 292 -9.71 6.45 -7.87
CA PRO A 292 -8.33 6.27 -7.40
C PRO A 292 -7.72 7.63 -7.02
N SER A 293 -6.80 7.67 -6.07
CA SER A 293 -6.05 8.89 -5.73
C SER A 293 -4.87 9.12 -6.68
N PRO A 294 -4.26 10.32 -6.71
CA PRO A 294 -2.87 10.45 -7.12
C PRO A 294 -1.96 9.49 -6.34
N VAL A 295 -0.88 9.04 -6.97
CA VAL A 295 0.09 8.12 -6.35
C VAL A 295 1.08 8.92 -5.49
N ALA A 296 1.12 8.64 -4.20
CA ALA A 296 2.18 9.08 -3.31
C ALA A 296 3.41 8.20 -3.52
N VAL A 297 4.54 8.82 -3.83
CA VAL A 297 5.79 8.11 -4.14
C VAL A 297 6.63 7.95 -2.88
N MET A 298 7.26 6.80 -2.74
CA MET A 298 8.25 6.48 -1.71
C MET A 298 9.59 6.25 -2.39
N GLN A 299 10.52 7.18 -2.25
CA GLN A 299 11.84 7.11 -2.91
C GLN A 299 12.95 6.83 -1.90
N LEU A 300 13.60 5.68 -2.04
CA LEU A 300 14.59 5.12 -1.13
C LEU A 300 15.98 5.76 -1.29
N THR A 301 16.33 6.21 -2.49
CA THR A 301 17.64 6.83 -2.77
C THR A 301 17.53 8.12 -3.56
N ASN A 302 18.50 9.01 -3.41
CA ASN A 302 18.57 10.24 -4.21
C ASN A 302 18.93 10.03 -5.69
N GLU A 303 19.18 8.80 -6.10
CA GLU A 303 19.61 8.46 -7.44
C GLU A 303 18.41 8.14 -8.35
N ALA A 304 18.65 8.05 -9.66
CA ALA A 304 17.61 7.68 -10.61
C ALA A 304 17.11 6.23 -10.41
N ASN A 305 18.00 5.35 -9.94
CA ASN A 305 17.76 3.98 -9.50
C ASN A 305 18.86 3.58 -8.47
N PHE A 306 18.84 2.38 -7.89
CA PHE A 306 19.94 1.89 -7.07
C PHE A 306 21.27 1.89 -7.85
N SER A 307 22.33 2.48 -7.29
CA SER A 307 23.69 2.40 -7.84
C SER A 307 24.31 1.01 -7.72
N ARG A 308 25.42 0.82 -8.43
CA ARG A 308 26.24 -0.41 -8.40
C ARG A 308 26.80 -0.77 -7.02
N SER A 309 26.79 0.17 -6.07
CA SER A 309 27.19 -0.10 -4.69
C SER A 309 26.18 -0.99 -3.96
N PHE A 310 24.92 -0.97 -4.38
CA PHE A 310 23.90 -1.89 -3.89
C PHE A 310 23.97 -3.22 -4.64
N GLN A 311 23.62 -4.28 -3.94
CA GLN A 311 23.44 -5.63 -4.47
C GLN A 311 21.98 -6.03 -4.30
N ARG A 312 21.54 -7.03 -5.06
CA ARG A 312 20.16 -7.56 -4.97
C ARG A 312 19.80 -8.06 -3.57
N ASP A 313 20.77 -8.55 -2.84
CA ASP A 313 20.64 -9.02 -1.45
C ASP A 313 21.04 -7.97 -0.40
N SER A 314 21.19 -6.70 -0.80
CA SER A 314 21.26 -5.57 0.12
C SER A 314 19.95 -5.44 0.91
N PHE A 315 20.06 -4.85 2.10
CA PHE A 315 18.93 -4.70 3.01
C PHE A 315 18.16 -3.39 2.80
N LEU A 316 16.87 -3.48 3.04
CA LEU A 316 15.98 -2.38 3.37
C LEU A 316 15.61 -2.50 4.84
N TYR A 317 15.82 -1.43 5.58
CA TYR A 317 15.39 -1.29 6.96
C TYR A 317 13.99 -0.71 6.96
N LEU A 318 13.07 -1.34 7.69
CA LEU A 318 11.72 -0.85 7.93
C LEU A 318 11.52 -0.78 9.44
N TRP A 319 11.03 0.35 9.93
CA TRP A 319 10.58 0.45 11.31
C TRP A 319 9.34 1.32 11.46
N GLY A 320 8.56 1.08 12.51
CA GLY A 320 7.37 1.86 12.82
C GLY A 320 6.24 1.02 13.39
N SER A 321 5.04 1.58 13.41
CA SER A 321 3.84 0.97 14.00
C SER A 321 2.80 0.63 12.93
N ILE A 322 2.25 -0.58 12.99
CA ILE A 322 1.24 -1.08 12.05
C ILE A 322 0.08 -1.67 12.81
N ASN A 323 -1.14 -1.18 12.58
CA ASN A 323 -2.35 -1.83 13.07
C ASN A 323 -3.43 -1.76 11.98
N LYS A 324 -4.63 -2.27 12.26
CA LYS A 324 -5.73 -2.27 11.29
C LYS A 324 -6.23 -0.87 10.92
N ASP A 325 -5.91 0.15 11.70
CA ASP A 325 -6.35 1.54 11.47
C ASP A 325 -5.32 2.36 10.71
N ARG A 326 -4.02 2.04 10.85
CA ARG A 326 -2.93 2.81 10.24
C ARG A 326 -1.62 2.06 10.03
N LEU A 327 -0.82 2.61 9.14
CA LEU A 327 0.59 2.37 8.90
C LEU A 327 1.33 3.67 9.23
N ALA A 328 2.29 3.63 10.17
CA ALA A 328 3.19 4.74 10.46
C ALA A 328 4.61 4.21 10.44
N LEU A 329 5.30 4.40 9.31
CA LEU A 329 6.53 3.69 8.97
C LEU A 329 7.62 4.62 8.45
N PHE A 330 8.85 4.18 8.63
CA PHE A 330 10.01 4.67 7.91
C PHE A 330 10.70 3.54 7.17
N PHE A 331 11.25 3.87 6.01
CA PHE A 331 12.09 3.00 5.20
C PHE A 331 13.46 3.63 5.02
N ARG A 332 14.51 2.81 5.02
CA ARG A 332 15.86 3.23 4.65
C ARG A 332 16.65 2.07 4.04
N PRO A 333 17.20 2.19 2.83
CA PRO A 333 18.09 1.17 2.30
C PRO A 333 19.42 1.18 3.06
N ASP A 334 20.17 0.08 3.00
CA ASP A 334 21.44 -0.06 3.73
C ASP A 334 22.42 1.09 3.43
N PRO A 335 22.74 1.93 4.43
CA PRO A 335 23.63 3.06 4.20
C PRO A 335 25.07 2.63 3.98
N SER A 336 25.48 1.39 4.28
CA SER A 336 26.86 0.94 4.06
C SER A 336 27.28 0.97 2.58
N ALA A 337 26.32 0.80 1.66
CA ALA A 337 26.59 0.87 0.23
C ALA A 337 26.75 2.32 -0.26
N ASP A 338 25.85 3.21 0.15
CA ASP A 338 25.89 4.63 -0.19
C ASP A 338 25.25 5.48 0.92
N PRO A 339 26.03 5.94 1.91
CA PRO A 339 25.49 6.65 3.05
C PRO A 339 24.85 8.00 2.69
N LYS A 340 25.34 8.65 1.63
CA LYS A 340 24.89 9.99 1.23
C LYS A 340 23.54 9.96 0.53
N ASN A 341 23.28 8.90 -0.20
CA ASN A 341 22.05 8.77 -0.99
C ASN A 341 20.97 7.93 -0.33
N ALA A 342 21.26 7.17 0.72
CA ALA A 342 20.25 6.41 1.47
C ALA A 342 19.31 7.32 2.27
N LEU A 343 18.03 7.41 1.84
CA LEU A 343 17.04 8.31 2.41
C LEU A 343 16.24 7.67 3.56
N TYR A 344 15.81 8.50 4.51
CA TYR A 344 14.77 8.18 5.49
C TYR A 344 13.43 8.58 4.89
N VAL A 345 12.65 7.58 4.50
CA VAL A 345 11.41 7.74 3.74
C VAL A 345 10.21 7.50 4.66
N PRO A 346 9.39 8.51 4.96
CA PRO A 346 8.21 8.35 5.78
C PRO A 346 7.05 7.76 4.97
N LEU A 347 6.21 6.96 5.61
CA LEU A 347 4.89 6.55 5.15
C LEU A 347 3.91 6.69 6.31
N TYR A 348 2.89 7.52 6.12
CA TYR A 348 1.66 7.43 6.91
C TYR A 348 0.51 7.05 6.00
N LEU A 349 -0.24 6.02 6.39
CA LEU A 349 -1.50 5.68 5.75
C LEU A 349 -2.49 5.25 6.83
N GLY A 350 -3.61 5.94 6.97
CA GLY A 350 -4.65 5.47 7.88
C GLY A 350 -5.47 6.56 8.54
N ARG A 351 -6.15 6.15 9.61
CA ARG A 351 -7.07 6.95 10.41
C ARG A 351 -6.40 8.22 10.96
N ILE A 352 -7.16 9.31 11.05
CA ILE A 352 -6.87 10.41 11.98
C ILE A 352 -7.88 10.40 13.13
N SER A 353 -7.45 10.84 14.29
CA SER A 353 -8.36 11.09 15.41
C SER A 353 -9.09 12.40 15.14
N ALA A 354 -10.29 12.29 14.55
CA ALA A 354 -11.13 13.42 14.18
C ALA A 354 -11.65 14.14 15.43
N ILE A 355 -11.85 15.46 15.33
CA ILE A 355 -12.54 16.26 16.35
C ILE A 355 -13.95 16.57 15.85
N GLY A 356 -14.96 16.23 16.63
CA GLY A 356 -16.35 16.47 16.26
C GLY A 356 -16.74 15.60 15.07
N GLU A 357 -17.08 16.23 13.95
CA GLU A 357 -17.52 15.54 12.73
C GLU A 357 -16.35 14.89 12.00
N ALA A 358 -16.47 13.58 11.74
CA ALA A 358 -15.46 12.85 11.00
C ALA A 358 -15.54 13.14 9.49
N PRO A 359 -14.40 13.14 8.77
CA PRO A 359 -14.43 13.15 7.31
C PRO A 359 -15.18 11.93 6.78
N ARG A 360 -15.83 12.06 5.61
CA ARG A 360 -16.61 10.96 5.01
C ARG A 360 -15.79 9.69 4.76
N ARG A 361 -14.49 9.87 4.50
CA ARG A 361 -13.50 8.79 4.48
C ARG A 361 -12.30 9.22 5.32
N ASN A 362 -12.12 8.55 6.45
CA ASN A 362 -11.12 8.89 7.44
C ASN A 362 -9.81 8.17 7.14
N THR A 363 -9.16 8.56 6.04
CA THR A 363 -7.85 8.02 5.66
C THR A 363 -6.97 9.13 5.11
N VAL A 364 -5.80 9.30 5.72
CA VAL A 364 -4.75 10.21 5.27
C VAL A 364 -3.60 9.41 4.66
N LEU A 365 -2.96 9.95 3.63
CA LEU A 365 -1.75 9.42 3.01
C LEU A 365 -0.63 10.49 2.99
N ILE A 366 0.54 10.10 3.49
CA ILE A 366 1.78 10.88 3.49
C ILE A 366 2.93 9.99 3.01
N GLY A 367 3.77 10.52 2.14
CA GLY A 367 4.96 9.86 1.61
C GLY A 367 6.15 10.81 1.44
N GLY A 368 7.23 10.30 0.87
CA GLY A 368 8.48 11.03 0.66
C GLY A 368 9.16 10.70 -0.65
N ALA A 369 9.42 11.73 -1.48
CA ALA A 369 10.07 11.58 -2.78
C ALA A 369 10.97 12.78 -3.14
N GLN A 370 11.64 12.73 -4.29
CA GLN A 370 12.20 13.91 -4.94
C GLN A 370 11.15 14.66 -5.76
N SER A 371 11.41 15.94 -6.04
CA SER A 371 10.56 16.79 -6.88
C SER A 371 10.37 16.24 -8.30
N THR A 372 11.34 15.50 -8.83
CA THR A 372 11.27 14.88 -10.17
C THR A 372 10.41 13.61 -10.20
N LYS A 373 10.13 13.01 -9.05
CA LYS A 373 9.40 11.73 -8.93
C LYS A 373 7.96 11.91 -8.48
N GLU A 374 7.65 12.96 -7.69
CA GLU A 374 6.29 13.21 -7.24
C GLU A 374 5.31 13.44 -8.40
N MET A 375 4.04 13.13 -8.19
CA MET A 375 3.00 13.44 -9.15
C MET A 375 2.58 14.91 -9.01
N THR A 376 2.94 15.74 -10.00
CA THR A 376 2.59 17.18 -10.03
C THR A 376 1.43 17.51 -10.97
N THR A 377 1.12 16.59 -11.88
CA THR A 377 0.05 16.73 -12.87
C THR A 377 -1.10 15.79 -12.54
N PHE A 378 -2.28 16.35 -12.33
CA PHE A 378 -3.44 15.67 -11.74
C PHE A 378 -4.54 15.31 -12.73
N ASN A 379 -4.23 15.38 -14.03
CA ASN A 379 -5.07 14.81 -15.07
C ASN A 379 -4.40 13.56 -15.65
N LEU A 380 -5.15 12.45 -15.67
CA LEU A 380 -4.73 11.19 -16.28
C LEU A 380 -5.72 10.82 -17.38
N THR A 381 -5.20 10.66 -18.58
CA THR A 381 -5.90 9.99 -19.66
C THR A 381 -5.33 8.57 -19.70
N SER A 382 -6.17 7.57 -19.46
CA SER A 382 -5.78 6.17 -19.58
C SER A 382 -6.60 5.51 -20.69
N SER A 383 -6.09 4.41 -21.24
CA SER A 383 -6.74 3.66 -22.31
C SER A 383 -7.99 2.88 -21.87
N ILE A 384 -8.13 2.60 -20.55
CA ILE A 384 -9.24 1.83 -19.98
C ILE A 384 -10.19 2.72 -19.13
N ASN A 385 -9.70 3.81 -18.53
CA ASN A 385 -10.51 4.74 -17.72
C ASN A 385 -10.69 6.11 -18.37
N GLN A 386 -11.90 6.63 -18.13
CA GLN A 386 -12.35 8.00 -18.31
C GLN A 386 -11.26 9.02 -17.93
N ASN A 387 -11.27 10.22 -18.53
CA ASN A 387 -10.39 11.31 -18.11
C ASN A 387 -10.53 11.52 -16.59
N LEU A 388 -9.51 11.12 -15.84
CA LEU A 388 -9.43 11.38 -14.41
C LEU A 388 -8.88 12.80 -14.27
N ASP A 389 -9.66 13.69 -13.67
CA ASP A 389 -9.23 15.03 -13.34
C ASP A 389 -9.57 15.28 -11.87
N TYR A 390 -8.53 15.43 -11.04
CA TYR A 390 -8.69 15.67 -9.61
C TYR A 390 -8.91 17.15 -9.28
N GLY A 391 -8.68 18.06 -10.25
CA GLY A 391 -8.74 19.50 -10.04
C GLY A 391 -7.49 20.10 -9.41
N THR A 392 -7.50 21.42 -9.25
CA THR A 392 -6.32 22.25 -8.92
C THR A 392 -5.84 22.15 -7.48
N ASN A 393 -6.75 21.84 -6.54
CA ASN A 393 -6.47 21.78 -5.10
C ASN A 393 -6.20 20.35 -4.61
N THR A 394 -5.71 19.49 -5.49
CA THR A 394 -5.40 18.08 -5.21
C THR A 394 -4.05 17.94 -4.51
N ALA A 395 -3.97 17.04 -3.53
CA ALA A 395 -2.74 16.57 -2.90
C ALA A 395 -2.24 15.27 -3.54
N ASN A 396 -0.93 15.08 -3.51
CA ASN A 396 -0.26 13.87 -3.95
C ASN A 396 0.32 13.02 -2.80
N GLY A 397 0.14 13.44 -1.54
CA GLY A 397 0.75 12.79 -0.37
C GLY A 397 2.24 13.06 -0.19
N ASN A 398 2.94 13.64 -1.17
CA ASN A 398 4.35 14.01 -1.07
C ASN A 398 4.55 15.48 -0.70
N SER A 399 3.92 16.42 -1.40
CA SER A 399 4.05 17.85 -1.08
C SER A 399 3.03 18.32 -0.04
N TYR A 400 1.86 17.70 -0.01
CA TYR A 400 0.77 18.00 0.92
C TYR A 400 0.18 16.72 1.47
N VAL A 401 -0.45 16.81 2.64
CA VAL A 401 -1.21 15.72 3.23
C VAL A 401 -2.42 15.43 2.36
N LEU A 402 -2.59 14.18 1.93
CA LEU A 402 -3.71 13.73 1.11
C LEU A 402 -4.78 13.10 2.00
N LEU A 403 -5.96 13.71 2.09
CA LEU A 403 -7.13 13.13 2.75
C LEU A 403 -8.01 12.44 1.70
N HIS A 404 -8.51 11.24 2.00
CA HIS A 404 -9.33 10.47 1.07
C HIS A 404 -10.59 11.25 0.65
N GLN A 405 -11.45 11.62 1.61
CA GLN A 405 -12.66 12.39 1.32
C GLN A 405 -13.03 13.30 2.49
N ALA A 406 -13.07 14.60 2.22
CA ALA A 406 -13.44 15.64 3.19
C ALA A 406 -14.93 15.55 3.58
N ILE A 407 -15.34 16.27 4.63
CA ILE A 407 -16.74 16.31 5.07
C ILE A 407 -17.66 16.90 3.99
N GLY A 408 -17.17 17.90 3.24
CA GLY A 408 -17.84 18.48 2.07
C GLY A 408 -18.00 17.50 0.89
N GLY A 409 -17.36 16.32 0.94
CA GLY A 409 -17.47 15.25 -0.05
C GLY A 409 -16.44 15.30 -1.18
N SER A 410 -15.59 16.34 -1.22
CA SER A 410 -14.48 16.44 -2.15
C SER A 410 -13.38 15.44 -1.83
N TYR A 411 -12.78 14.86 -2.88
CA TYR A 411 -11.73 13.85 -2.78
C TYR A 411 -10.33 14.50 -2.84
N TYR A 412 -9.37 13.92 -2.12
CA TYR A 412 -7.93 14.15 -2.28
C TYR A 412 -7.47 15.61 -2.16
N GLN A 413 -8.19 16.43 -1.41
CA GLN A 413 -7.85 17.84 -1.24
C GLN A 413 -6.55 18.03 -0.45
N ARG A 414 -5.88 19.15 -0.71
CA ARG A 414 -4.68 19.57 0.03
C ARG A 414 -4.99 19.90 1.47
N HIS A 415 -4.28 19.21 2.37
CA HIS A 415 -4.23 19.52 3.78
C HIS A 415 -2.78 19.83 4.18
N TYR A 416 -2.62 20.58 5.26
CA TYR A 416 -1.32 20.90 5.84
C TYR A 416 -1.25 20.47 7.30
N LEU A 417 -0.02 20.35 7.81
CA LEU A 417 0.27 20.01 9.19
C LEU A 417 0.22 21.26 10.06
N SER A 418 -0.40 21.16 11.23
CA SER A 418 -0.37 22.20 12.27
C SER A 418 0.06 21.57 13.60
N PHE A 419 0.90 22.28 14.34
CA PHE A 419 1.38 21.85 15.65
C PHE A 419 1.99 23.04 16.38
N ILE A 420 2.06 22.95 17.70
CA ILE A 420 2.68 23.98 18.52
C ILE A 420 4.19 23.85 18.35
N THR A 421 4.82 24.91 17.84
CA THR A 421 6.27 24.95 17.59
C THR A 421 6.83 26.32 17.94
N HIS A 422 8.15 26.41 18.00
CA HIS A 422 8.89 27.64 18.25
C HIS A 422 8.94 28.50 16.97
N SER A 423 9.19 29.81 17.13
CA SER A 423 9.39 30.69 16.00
C SER A 423 10.66 30.30 15.26
N ARG A 424 10.51 29.92 13.98
CA ARG A 424 11.63 29.58 13.10
C ARG A 424 12.66 30.71 12.98
N ASP A 425 12.21 31.96 12.98
CA ASP A 425 13.08 33.11 12.76
C ASP A 425 13.92 33.46 14.00
N LEU A 426 13.45 33.07 15.19
CA LEU A 426 14.18 33.23 16.45
C LEU A 426 15.03 32.00 16.79
N ASP A 427 14.73 30.87 16.17
CA ASP A 427 15.44 29.62 16.41
C ASP A 427 16.81 29.64 15.72
N LEU A 428 17.86 30.02 16.46
CA LEU A 428 19.21 30.14 15.93
C LEU A 428 19.72 28.76 15.45
N PRO A 429 20.29 28.65 14.25
CA PRO A 429 20.72 27.36 13.68
C PRO A 429 21.81 26.65 14.50
N GLU A 430 22.56 27.38 15.32
CA GLU A 430 23.70 26.87 16.09
C GLU A 430 23.38 26.61 17.58
N THR A 431 22.22 27.06 18.09
CA THR A 431 21.82 26.76 19.47
C THR A 431 21.14 25.41 19.53
N ARG A 432 21.78 24.47 20.24
CA ARG A 432 21.21 23.16 20.55
C ARG A 432 19.86 23.39 21.26
N PHE A 433 18.76 22.94 20.67
CA PHE A 433 17.49 22.79 21.39
C PHE A 433 17.63 21.58 22.30
N ASN A 434 18.38 21.79 23.37
CA ASN A 434 18.53 20.82 24.44
C ASN A 434 17.16 20.64 25.12
N PRO A 435 16.99 19.56 25.89
CA PRO A 435 15.93 19.55 26.90
C PRO A 435 15.95 20.89 27.65
N SER A 436 14.76 21.43 27.91
CA SER A 436 14.60 22.71 28.61
C SER A 436 15.52 22.75 29.82
N ALA A 437 16.40 23.75 29.92
CA ALA A 437 17.31 23.89 31.06
C ALA A 437 16.58 23.99 32.41
N TYR A 438 15.28 24.34 32.38
CA TYR A 438 14.44 24.46 33.57
C TYR A 438 13.76 23.15 33.96
N THR A 439 13.35 22.32 33.00
CA THR A 439 12.53 21.13 33.27
C THR A 439 13.22 19.81 32.90
N GLY A 440 14.30 19.85 32.13
CA GLY A 440 14.93 18.68 31.54
C GLY A 440 14.10 18.00 30.45
N LYS A 441 13.01 18.63 29.97
CA LYS A 441 12.06 18.03 29.01
C LYS A 441 12.12 18.67 27.63
N TYR A 442 11.82 17.89 26.60
CA TYR A 442 11.64 18.36 25.23
C TYR A 442 10.22 18.90 25.01
N HIS A 443 10.08 19.86 24.10
CA HIS A 443 8.77 20.30 23.62
C HIS A 443 8.28 19.34 22.53
N LEU A 444 7.07 18.80 22.70
CA LEU A 444 6.43 17.86 21.80
C LEU A 444 4.99 18.33 21.55
N SER A 445 4.48 18.13 20.34
CA SER A 445 3.10 18.50 19.99
C SER A 445 2.47 17.43 19.11
N GLN A 446 1.20 17.11 19.34
CA GLN A 446 0.44 16.24 18.42
C GLN A 446 0.38 16.91 17.04
N LEU A 447 0.43 16.10 15.99
CA LEU A 447 0.35 16.59 14.61
C LEU A 447 -1.10 16.71 14.15
N TRP A 448 -1.55 17.94 13.94
CA TRP A 448 -2.89 18.22 13.41
C TRP A 448 -2.90 18.27 11.90
N ILE A 449 -3.99 17.79 11.31
CA ILE A 449 -4.32 17.91 9.89
C ILE A 449 -5.36 19.01 9.73
N VAL A 450 -5.03 20.01 8.91
CA VAL A 450 -5.88 21.19 8.69
C VAL A 450 -6.27 21.30 7.23
N HIS A 451 -7.57 21.41 6.99
CA HIS A 451 -8.12 21.76 5.70
C HIS A 451 -8.16 23.30 5.58
N PRO A 452 -7.70 23.91 4.47
CA PRO A 452 -7.63 25.36 4.34
C PRO A 452 -8.97 26.08 4.48
N GLN A 453 -10.10 25.44 4.15
CA GLN A 453 -11.44 26.03 4.26
C GLN A 453 -12.30 25.45 5.38
N GLU A 454 -12.05 24.20 5.80
CA GLU A 454 -12.88 23.50 6.80
C GLU A 454 -12.24 23.56 8.19
N GLY A 455 -10.99 24.00 8.31
CA GLY A 455 -10.28 24.10 9.58
C GLY A 455 -9.68 22.76 10.02
N TYR A 456 -9.61 22.54 11.33
CA TYR A 456 -9.00 21.34 11.92
C TYR A 456 -9.86 20.11 11.62
N VAL A 457 -9.29 19.13 10.91
CA VAL A 457 -9.97 17.86 10.60
C VAL A 457 -9.75 16.84 11.72
N GLY A 458 -8.56 16.83 12.29
CA GLY A 458 -8.16 15.91 13.35
C GLY A 458 -6.66 15.87 13.51
N LYS A 459 -6.17 14.87 14.24
CA LYS A 459 -4.73 14.66 14.51
C LYS A 459 -4.26 13.30 14.03
N LEU A 460 -2.99 13.22 13.64
CA LEU A 460 -2.32 11.96 13.35
C LEU A 460 -2.29 11.10 14.60
N ASP A 461 -2.58 9.82 14.40
CA ASP A 461 -2.83 8.88 15.48
C ASP A 461 -1.51 8.31 16.01
N ASP A 462 -1.23 8.53 17.31
CA ASP A 462 0.05 8.28 18.00
C ASP A 462 1.32 8.77 17.27
N ILE A 463 1.27 9.99 16.72
CA ILE A 463 2.44 10.67 16.16
C ILE A 463 2.59 12.06 16.76
N TYR A 464 3.80 12.35 17.25
CA TYR A 464 4.20 13.67 17.70
C TYR A 464 5.15 14.34 16.71
N ALA A 465 4.96 15.65 16.53
CA ALA A 465 5.93 16.55 15.94
C ALA A 465 7.06 16.76 16.94
N VAL A 466 8.28 16.48 16.48
CA VAL A 466 9.49 16.62 17.31
C VAL A 466 10.51 17.46 16.57
N HIS A 467 11.02 18.47 17.27
CA HIS A 467 12.06 19.33 16.76
C HIS A 467 13.37 18.53 16.59
N PRO A 468 14.03 18.57 15.42
CA PRO A 468 15.20 17.71 15.14
C PRO A 468 16.50 18.07 15.86
N LYS A 469 16.46 19.01 16.82
CA LYS A 469 17.68 19.54 17.43
C LYS A 469 18.06 18.69 18.64
N ASN A 470 19.29 18.20 18.67
CA ASN A 470 19.84 17.37 19.75
C ASN A 470 19.01 16.10 20.02
N ILE A 471 18.39 15.55 18.98
CA ILE A 471 17.74 14.23 18.94
C ILE A 471 18.23 13.57 17.66
N GLU A 472 18.81 12.38 17.79
CA GLU A 472 19.33 11.60 16.68
C GLU A 472 18.26 10.65 16.12
N GLN A 473 18.48 10.19 14.89
CA GLN A 473 17.61 9.20 14.27
C GLN A 473 17.53 7.96 15.16
N MET A 474 16.32 7.43 15.36
CA MET A 474 16.03 6.25 16.18
C MET A 474 16.12 6.46 17.70
N ASP A 475 16.34 7.68 18.19
CA ASP A 475 16.24 7.98 19.62
C ASP A 475 14.84 7.69 20.16
N GLU A 476 14.78 7.27 21.42
CA GLU A 476 13.54 6.95 22.11
C GLU A 476 13.13 8.08 23.06
N LEU A 477 11.84 8.41 23.04
CA LEU A 477 11.24 9.49 23.80
C LEU A 477 10.13 8.92 24.68
N GLU A 478 10.24 9.11 25.98
CA GLU A 478 9.23 8.69 26.94
C GLU A 478 8.25 9.84 27.22
N ILE A 479 6.96 9.55 27.12
CA ILE A 479 5.89 10.49 27.42
C ILE A 479 5.01 9.88 28.52
N GLU A 480 4.92 10.59 29.63
CA GLU A 480 4.05 10.26 30.76
C GLU A 480 3.12 11.43 31.06
N ARG A 481 1.81 11.16 31.14
CA ARG A 481 0.81 12.18 31.43
C ARG A 481 -0.45 11.58 32.04
N VAL A 482 -1.03 12.31 32.99
CA VAL A 482 -2.42 12.15 33.42
C VAL A 482 -3.31 13.05 32.56
N VAL A 483 -4.27 12.45 31.88
CA VAL A 483 -5.25 13.10 31.02
C VAL A 483 -6.55 13.25 31.79
N SER A 484 -7.10 14.46 31.77
CA SER A 484 -8.35 14.80 32.44
C SER A 484 -9.29 15.52 31.48
N HIS A 485 -10.53 15.06 31.41
CA HIS A 485 -11.62 15.60 30.60
C HIS A 485 -11.27 15.67 29.11
N GLU A 486 -10.60 14.65 28.57
CA GLU A 486 -10.41 14.55 27.13
C GLU A 486 -11.76 14.32 26.45
N THR A 487 -12.17 15.23 25.58
CA THR A 487 -13.35 15.03 24.73
C THR A 487 -13.05 14.00 23.66
N ILE A 488 -13.70 12.84 23.74
CA ILE A 488 -13.54 11.74 22.78
C ILE A 488 -14.64 11.70 21.73
N GLY A 489 -15.70 12.50 21.89
CA GLY A 489 -16.74 12.68 20.89
C GLY A 489 -18.03 13.26 21.48
N ILE A 490 -18.99 13.46 20.57
CA ILE A 490 -20.36 13.87 20.87
C ILE A 490 -21.26 12.72 20.42
N GLY A 491 -22.25 12.35 21.23
CA GLY A 491 -23.25 11.36 20.84
C GLY A 491 -24.09 11.84 19.66
N ASP A 492 -24.39 10.93 18.74
CA ASP A 492 -25.26 11.15 17.57
C ASP A 492 -26.52 10.27 17.60
N GLY A 493 -26.66 9.42 18.63
CA GLY A 493 -27.75 8.45 18.76
C GLY A 493 -27.55 7.15 17.96
N GLU A 494 -26.49 7.01 17.19
CA GLU A 494 -26.22 5.83 16.34
C GLU A 494 -24.85 5.19 16.62
N ARG A 495 -23.81 6.02 16.74
CA ARG A 495 -22.43 5.63 16.97
C ARG A 495 -22.21 5.12 18.39
N ARG A 496 -21.57 3.96 18.48
CA ARG A 496 -21.25 3.30 19.77
C ARG A 496 -19.76 3.30 20.09
N VAL A 497 -18.91 3.60 19.11
CA VAL A 497 -17.45 3.44 19.21
C VAL A 497 -16.78 4.80 19.19
N PHE A 498 -16.09 5.13 20.28
CA PHE A 498 -15.33 6.36 20.46
C PHE A 498 -13.88 5.99 20.76
N HIS A 499 -12.96 6.93 20.61
CA HIS A 499 -11.52 6.64 20.73
C HIS A 499 -10.85 7.64 21.64
N ILE A 500 -10.08 7.16 22.61
CA ILE A 500 -9.13 7.99 23.35
C ILE A 500 -7.83 8.14 22.54
N ASP A 501 -7.09 9.21 22.82
CA ASP A 501 -5.84 9.50 22.14
C ASP A 501 -4.73 8.50 22.39
N HIS A 502 -4.62 8.02 23.62
CA HIS A 502 -3.54 7.12 24.04
C HIS A 502 -4.10 5.88 24.70
N ALA A 503 -3.37 4.77 24.63
CA ALA A 503 -3.75 3.59 25.39
C ALA A 503 -3.62 3.92 26.89
N CYS A 504 -4.67 3.68 27.68
CA CYS A 504 -4.60 3.92 29.11
C CYS A 504 -3.73 2.86 29.79
N GLN A 505 -2.99 3.29 30.81
CA GLN A 505 -2.19 2.40 31.65
C GLN A 505 -3.08 1.56 32.57
N GLU A 506 -4.22 2.13 32.98
CA GLU A 506 -5.23 1.44 33.75
C GLU A 506 -5.96 0.36 32.92
N ALA A 507 -6.67 -0.57 33.58
CA ALA A 507 -7.44 -1.59 32.88
C ALA A 507 -8.55 -1.01 31.98
N LYS A 508 -9.11 0.14 32.37
CA LYS A 508 -10.08 0.94 31.61
C LYS A 508 -9.92 2.42 31.97
N PRO A 509 -10.15 3.35 31.04
CA PRO A 509 -10.26 4.77 31.36
C PRO A 509 -11.52 5.03 32.20
N GLN A 510 -11.57 6.14 32.93
CA GLN A 510 -12.83 6.63 33.49
C GLN A 510 -13.57 7.41 32.41
N VAL A 511 -14.80 7.04 32.10
CA VAL A 511 -15.58 7.63 31.00
C VAL A 511 -16.81 8.33 31.56
N PHE A 512 -17.09 9.53 31.08
CA PHE A 512 -18.22 10.34 31.50
C PHE A 512 -19.10 10.69 30.30
N ILE A 513 -20.41 10.56 30.45
CA ILE A 513 -21.42 11.08 29.52
C ILE A 513 -22.16 12.20 30.25
N ASP A 514 -22.14 13.41 29.69
CA ASP A 514 -22.76 14.60 30.30
C ASP A 514 -22.39 14.75 31.80
N CYS A 515 -21.08 14.69 32.07
CA CYS A 515 -20.47 14.76 33.41
C CYS A 515 -20.86 13.62 34.38
N THR A 516 -21.54 12.57 33.92
CA THR A 516 -21.90 11.39 34.72
C THR A 516 -21.00 10.21 34.37
N GLU A 517 -20.31 9.63 35.36
CA GLU A 517 -19.43 8.47 35.13
C GLU A 517 -20.23 7.24 34.71
N ILE A 518 -19.78 6.60 33.63
CA ILE A 518 -20.34 5.37 33.09
C ILE A 518 -19.34 4.24 33.28
N THR A 519 -19.78 3.13 33.86
CA THR A 519 -18.93 1.95 34.12
C THR A 519 -19.20 0.79 33.17
N THR A 520 -20.32 0.83 32.44
CA THR A 520 -20.77 -0.23 31.53
C THR A 520 -20.34 0.06 30.09
N PHE A 521 -19.08 -0.27 29.76
CA PHE A 521 -18.53 -0.22 28.40
C PHE A 521 -17.40 -1.23 28.24
N ILE A 522 -17.05 -1.53 26.98
CA ILE A 522 -15.88 -2.32 26.61
C ILE A 522 -14.77 -1.37 26.18
N TYR A 523 -13.55 -1.65 26.62
CA TYR A 523 -12.36 -0.92 26.20
C TYR A 523 -11.41 -1.88 25.45
N ASP A 524 -11.01 -1.51 24.24
CA ASP A 524 -9.97 -2.18 23.48
C ASP A 524 -8.68 -1.34 23.49
N PRO A 525 -7.64 -1.74 24.25
CA PRO A 525 -6.39 -0.99 24.35
C PRO A 525 -5.59 -0.95 23.05
N ASN A 526 -5.78 -1.89 22.12
CA ASN A 526 -5.02 -1.93 20.87
C ASN A 526 -5.49 -0.90 19.86
N THR A 527 -6.81 -0.67 19.83
CA THR A 527 -7.44 0.33 18.95
C THR A 527 -7.80 1.62 19.68
N LYS A 528 -7.63 1.64 21.01
CA LYS A 528 -8.02 2.73 21.91
C LYS A 528 -9.53 2.99 21.91
N ALA A 529 -10.31 1.99 21.54
CA ALA A 529 -11.75 2.11 21.36
C ALA A 529 -12.51 1.92 22.68
N VAL A 530 -13.38 2.87 22.99
CA VAL A 530 -14.44 2.80 24.02
C VAL A 530 -15.74 2.46 23.31
N ILE A 531 -16.31 1.30 23.63
CA ILE A 531 -17.48 0.73 22.97
C ILE A 531 -18.64 0.68 23.97
N PHE A 532 -19.66 1.50 23.74
CA PHE A 532 -20.87 1.53 24.53
C PHE A 532 -21.86 0.43 24.08
N ASN A 533 -22.63 -0.10 25.05
CA ASN A 533 -23.68 -1.07 24.75
C ASN A 533 -24.81 -0.41 23.96
N ASP A 534 -25.25 0.76 24.41
CA ASP A 534 -26.25 1.61 23.77
C ASP A 534 -25.59 2.89 23.25
N PRO A 535 -26.00 3.39 22.06
CA PRO A 535 -25.41 4.60 21.51
C PRO A 535 -25.73 5.81 22.40
N PRO A 536 -24.74 6.65 22.73
CA PRO A 536 -24.98 7.90 23.46
C PRO A 536 -25.95 8.80 22.70
N ALA A 537 -26.85 9.48 23.44
CA ALA A 537 -27.90 10.30 22.86
C ALA A 537 -27.35 11.49 22.03
N PRO A 538 -28.10 12.00 21.03
CA PRO A 538 -27.65 13.12 20.23
C PRO A 538 -27.28 14.35 21.07
N GLY A 539 -26.09 14.92 20.84
CA GLY A 539 -25.61 16.16 21.45
C GLY A 539 -25.00 16.01 22.85
N VAL A 540 -24.85 14.79 23.38
CA VAL A 540 -24.21 14.58 24.69
C VAL A 540 -22.69 14.51 24.55
N ASP A 541 -21.97 15.25 25.40
CA ASP A 541 -20.51 15.21 25.42
C ASP A 541 -20.01 13.94 26.12
N ILE A 542 -19.01 13.32 25.50
CA ILE A 542 -18.35 12.13 26.03
C ILE A 542 -16.90 12.49 26.33
N THR A 543 -16.50 12.31 27.58
CA THR A 543 -15.15 12.62 28.05
C THR A 543 -14.49 11.45 28.75
N ALA A 544 -13.15 11.43 28.77
CA ALA A 544 -12.37 10.41 29.45
C ALA A 544 -11.25 10.99 30.33
N ASN A 545 -10.98 10.30 31.45
CA ASN A 545 -9.81 10.50 32.30
C ASN A 545 -9.00 9.20 32.34
N TYR A 546 -7.68 9.31 32.19
CA TYR A 546 -6.77 8.17 32.27
C TYR A 546 -5.32 8.64 32.36
N SER A 547 -4.43 7.74 32.74
CA SER A 547 -2.99 7.97 32.73
C SER A 547 -2.36 7.17 31.59
N PHE A 548 -1.30 7.69 31.00
CA PHE A 548 -0.52 6.91 30.04
C PHE A 548 0.97 7.15 30.23
N LYS A 549 1.73 6.11 29.93
CA LYS A 549 3.18 6.10 29.85
C LYS A 549 3.58 5.33 28.61
N GLN A 550 4.21 5.99 27.66
CA GLN A 550 4.46 5.45 26.32
C GLN A 550 5.84 5.85 25.83
N THR A 551 6.50 4.91 25.15
CA THR A 551 7.77 5.15 24.47
C THR A 551 7.50 5.36 22.98
N PHE A 552 8.05 6.45 22.43
CA PHE A 552 8.01 6.79 21.02
C PHE A 552 9.41 6.72 20.42
N LYS A 553 9.53 6.31 19.15
CA LYS A 553 10.80 6.31 18.43
C LYS A 553 10.83 7.44 17.41
N TYR A 554 11.88 8.25 17.47
CA TYR A 554 12.03 9.43 16.64
C TYR A 554 12.67 9.12 15.28
N SER A 555 12.21 9.77 14.23
CA SER A 555 12.81 9.74 12.90
C SER A 555 12.57 11.05 12.14
N LEU A 556 13.61 11.51 11.44
CA LEU A 556 13.56 12.71 10.61
C LEU A 556 13.57 12.31 9.12
N PRO A 557 12.54 12.67 8.34
CA PRO A 557 12.54 12.47 6.90
C PRO A 557 13.71 13.19 6.24
N THR A 558 14.32 12.57 5.22
CA THR A 558 15.38 13.22 4.41
C THR A 558 15.02 13.38 2.94
N THR A 559 13.86 12.88 2.52
CA THR A 559 13.31 13.06 1.16
C THR A 559 13.03 14.53 0.88
N GLU A 560 13.32 15.04 -0.32
CA GLU A 560 13.13 16.46 -0.68
C GLU A 560 11.67 16.92 -0.55
N ARG A 561 10.74 16.13 -1.07
CA ARG A 561 9.28 16.35 -1.07
C ARG A 561 8.61 15.42 -0.08
N THR A 562 8.27 15.97 1.07
CA THR A 562 7.43 15.33 2.09
C THR A 562 6.76 16.45 2.90
N PRO A 563 5.50 16.33 3.38
CA PRO A 563 4.80 17.42 4.08
C PRO A 563 5.57 17.98 5.28
N MET A 564 6.48 17.19 5.85
CA MET A 564 7.33 17.56 6.98
C MET A 564 8.54 18.43 6.62
N ARG A 565 8.83 18.62 5.33
CA ARG A 565 9.98 19.38 4.83
C ARG A 565 9.63 20.54 3.90
N VAL A 566 8.42 20.56 3.36
CA VAL A 566 7.97 21.67 2.51
C VAL A 566 7.36 22.78 3.37
N PRO A 567 7.91 24.01 3.35
CA PRO A 567 7.41 25.13 4.17
C PRO A 567 5.94 25.49 3.93
N GLU A 568 5.38 25.11 2.78
CA GLU A 568 3.98 25.35 2.43
C GLU A 568 3.02 24.38 3.14
N ALA A 569 3.53 23.27 3.66
CA ALA A 569 2.74 22.20 4.26
C ALA A 569 2.95 22.04 5.77
N THR A 570 3.90 22.77 6.37
CA THR A 570 4.18 22.73 7.81
C THR A 570 4.68 24.07 8.31
N PRO A 571 4.28 24.53 9.52
CA PRO A 571 4.77 25.78 10.11
C PRO A 571 6.28 25.75 10.43
N PHE A 572 6.87 24.55 10.57
CA PHE A 572 8.29 24.36 10.80
C PHE A 572 8.80 23.20 9.94
N ALA A 573 9.83 23.46 9.13
CA ALA A 573 10.45 22.49 8.23
C ALA A 573 11.98 22.56 8.35
N PRO A 574 12.69 21.42 8.49
CA PRO A 574 12.15 20.07 8.63
C PRO A 574 11.62 19.79 10.05
N ILE A 575 10.59 18.96 10.16
CA ILE A 575 10.09 18.42 11.45
C ILE A 575 10.17 16.89 11.45
N GLY A 576 10.54 16.28 12.58
CA GLY A 576 10.58 14.84 12.72
C GLY A 576 9.31 14.26 13.32
N TRP A 577 9.14 12.95 13.17
CA TRP A 577 8.05 12.17 13.76
C TRP A 577 8.59 11.35 14.91
N ALA A 578 7.89 11.39 16.05
CA ALA A 578 8.00 10.37 17.07
C ALA A 578 6.78 9.46 16.95
N ILE A 579 7.03 8.19 16.61
CA ILE A 579 6.01 7.16 16.35
C ILE A 579 5.93 6.25 17.58
N LEU A 580 4.73 5.91 18.05
CA LEU A 580 4.55 5.01 19.19
C LEU A 580 5.24 3.67 18.95
N LYS A 581 6.13 3.30 19.87
CA LYS A 581 6.86 2.03 19.91
C LYS A 581 6.23 1.04 20.87
N GLU A 582 5.91 1.47 22.08
CA GLU A 582 5.35 0.58 23.11
C GLU A 582 4.58 1.35 24.19
N ASN A 583 3.61 0.66 24.78
CA ASN A 583 2.92 1.11 25.99
C ASN A 583 3.69 0.56 27.19
N THR A 584 4.24 1.46 27.99
CA THR A 584 5.08 1.12 29.14
C THR A 584 4.19 0.90 30.36
N GLU A 585 4.53 -0.11 31.18
CA GLU A 585 3.83 -0.37 32.44
C GLU A 585 4.15 0.66 33.53
#